data_AF-Q2UAN0-F1
#
_entry.id   AF-Q2UAN0-F1
#
_cell.length_a   1.000
_cell.length_b   1.000
_cell.length_c   1.000
_cell.angle_alpha   90.00
_cell.angle_beta   90.00
_cell.angle_gamma   90.00
#
_symmetry.space_group_name_H-M   'P 1'
#
loop_
_entity.id
_entity.type
_entity.pdbx_description
1 polymer ?
#
loop_
_entity_poly.entity_id
_entity_poly.type
_entity_poly.pdbx_seq_one_letter_code
_entity_poly.pdbx_strand_id
1 'polypeptide(L)'
;MAVASTHWACTLPSDRRRTIAATRFRHKATRIYRQSLQQPIGRDNMDMLITSCILLGMFSFAAETTSPLDSWVFSDDPISMNWLSVQCGLRCLLEITKPWMDDSIWNEPFQESSNYEYADDHRVGREDLDPELADLCDITDTTTEETNPYHWPLRMLCPLLRIPRHKCGASRITNFMGRLLSDFVNLLAAKEPRALLIMSYWLALMCTSVDEWWVGPRVTLECRAICMYLEACGDRRIVELLDFPARSCGFKITS
;
A
#
# COMPACT_ATOMS: atom_id res chain seq x y z
N MET A 1 -5.99 -19.98 11.34
CA MET A 1 -5.31 -19.80 12.66
C MET A 1 -4.55 -18.48 12.77
N ALA A 2 -3.60 -18.16 11.87
CA ALA A 2 -2.83 -16.91 11.96
C ALA A 2 -3.72 -15.65 11.91
N VAL A 3 -4.68 -15.59 10.99
CA VAL A 3 -5.64 -14.47 10.87
C VAL A 3 -6.47 -14.32 12.14
N ALA A 4 -7.20 -15.36 12.53
CA ALA A 4 -8.07 -15.33 13.71
C ALA A 4 -7.32 -14.93 15.00
N SER A 5 -6.13 -15.50 15.23
CA SER A 5 -5.32 -15.14 16.41
C SER A 5 -4.80 -13.70 16.37
N THR A 6 -4.42 -13.19 15.19
CA THR A 6 -3.99 -11.80 15.02
C THR A 6 -5.15 -10.84 15.19
N HIS A 7 -6.30 -11.12 14.57
CA HIS A 7 -7.54 -10.37 14.77
C HIS A 7 -7.89 -10.29 16.26
N TRP A 8 -7.93 -11.43 16.98
CA TRP A 8 -8.19 -11.44 18.42
C TRP A 8 -7.16 -10.67 19.26
N ALA A 9 -5.91 -10.59 18.81
CA ALA A 9 -4.89 -9.80 19.50
C ALA A 9 -5.08 -8.29 19.25
N CYS A 10 -5.57 -7.89 18.07
CA CYS A 10 -5.77 -6.50 17.67
C CYS A 10 -7.09 -5.91 18.16
N THR A 11 -8.18 -6.68 18.19
CA THR A 11 -9.53 -6.16 18.46
C THR A 11 -9.96 -6.22 19.92
N LEU A 12 -9.24 -6.96 20.76
CA LEU A 12 -9.56 -7.16 22.18
C LEU A 12 -8.52 -6.49 23.07
N PRO A 13 -8.82 -6.20 24.34
CA PRO A 13 -7.88 -5.57 25.27
C PRO A 13 -6.54 -6.32 25.34
N SER A 14 -5.45 -5.56 25.51
CA SER A 14 -4.08 -6.09 25.47
C SER A 14 -3.89 -7.27 26.43
N ASP A 15 -3.38 -8.38 25.90
CA ASP A 15 -3.09 -9.60 26.63
C ASP A 15 -1.90 -10.29 26.01
N ARG A 16 -0.84 -10.38 26.80
CA ARG A 16 0.44 -10.96 26.42
C ARG A 16 0.30 -12.37 25.84
N ARG A 17 -0.62 -13.20 26.33
CA ARG A 17 -0.80 -14.57 25.83
C ARG A 17 -1.34 -14.57 24.41
N ARG A 18 -2.31 -13.69 24.12
CA ARG A 18 -2.89 -13.53 22.78
C ARG A 18 -1.87 -12.98 21.79
N THR A 19 -1.12 -11.96 22.18
CA THR A 19 -0.03 -11.39 21.35
C THR A 19 1.04 -12.44 21.04
N ILE A 20 1.49 -13.22 22.03
CA ILE A 20 2.47 -14.30 21.82
C ILE A 20 1.92 -15.37 20.86
N ALA A 21 0.66 -15.80 21.05
CA ALA A 21 0.04 -16.79 20.18
C ALA A 21 -0.07 -16.28 18.73
N ALA A 22 -0.54 -15.05 18.53
CA ALA A 22 -0.63 -14.40 17.22
C ALA A 22 0.75 -14.32 16.54
N THR A 23 1.76 -13.83 17.25
CA THR A 23 3.14 -13.74 16.74
C THR A 23 3.70 -15.11 16.36
N ARG A 24 3.46 -16.16 17.17
CA ARG A 24 3.88 -17.52 16.85
C ARG A 24 3.22 -18.05 15.57
N PHE A 25 1.92 -17.81 15.39
CA PHE A 25 1.21 -18.25 14.18
C PHE A 25 1.63 -17.46 12.94
N ARG A 26 1.83 -16.14 13.05
CA ARG A 26 2.38 -15.30 11.98
C ARG A 26 3.76 -15.79 11.55
N HIS A 27 4.67 -15.99 12.50
CA HIS A 27 6.01 -16.53 12.22
C HIS A 27 5.97 -17.92 11.55
N LYS A 28 5.07 -18.82 11.99
CA LYS A 28 4.86 -20.12 11.34
C LYS A 28 4.37 -19.96 9.90
N ALA A 29 3.42 -19.05 9.64
CA ALA A 29 2.90 -18.78 8.31
C ALA A 29 4.00 -18.24 7.38
N THR A 30 4.78 -17.24 7.83
CA THR A 30 5.93 -16.71 7.08
C THR A 30 6.94 -17.80 6.73
N ARG A 31 7.25 -18.69 7.67
CA ARG A 31 8.18 -19.80 7.43
C ARG A 31 7.66 -20.77 6.37
N ILE A 32 6.39 -21.17 6.44
CA ILE A 32 5.77 -22.06 5.46
C ILE A 32 5.78 -21.41 4.08
N TYR A 33 5.35 -20.15 3.99
CA TYR A 33 5.37 -19.40 2.74
C TYR A 33 6.77 -19.35 2.11
N ARG A 34 7.80 -19.02 2.91
CA ARG A 34 9.20 -19.00 2.45
C ARG A 34 9.67 -20.38 1.95
N GLN A 35 9.29 -21.47 2.62
CA GLN A 35 9.63 -22.82 2.20
C GLN A 35 8.94 -23.19 0.88
N SER A 36 7.68 -22.79 0.71
CA SER A 36 6.94 -23.03 -0.53
C SER A 36 7.49 -22.24 -1.71
N LEU A 37 7.96 -21.00 -1.49
CA LEU A 37 8.64 -20.20 -2.53
C LEU A 37 9.98 -20.79 -2.99
N GLN A 38 10.58 -21.70 -2.21
CA GLN A 38 11.79 -22.43 -2.61
C GLN A 38 11.49 -23.66 -3.50
N GLN A 39 10.21 -23.98 -3.69
CA GLN A 39 9.75 -25.03 -4.59
C GLN A 39 9.25 -24.40 -5.91
N PRO A 40 9.16 -25.17 -7.00
CA PRO A 40 8.54 -24.69 -8.22
C PRO A 40 7.12 -24.16 -7.97
N ILE A 41 6.86 -22.95 -8.45
CA ILE A 41 5.51 -22.35 -8.42
C ILE A 41 4.73 -22.94 -9.60
N GLY A 42 3.51 -23.41 -9.34
CA GLY A 42 2.68 -24.05 -10.35
C GLY A 42 1.20 -24.09 -9.95
N ARG A 43 0.40 -24.69 -10.83
CA ARG A 43 -1.06 -24.83 -10.69
C ARG A 43 -1.49 -25.35 -9.31
N ASP A 44 -0.79 -26.34 -8.78
CA ASP A 44 -1.19 -27.03 -7.54
C ASP A 44 -0.91 -26.24 -6.25
N ASN A 45 -0.06 -25.20 -6.30
CA ASN A 45 0.33 -24.43 -5.12
C ASN A 45 0.07 -22.92 -5.22
N MET A 46 -0.37 -22.41 -6.38
CA MET A 46 -0.60 -20.99 -6.61
C MET A 46 -1.59 -20.37 -5.60
N ASP A 47 -2.72 -21.03 -5.33
CA ASP A 47 -3.76 -20.48 -4.45
C ASP A 47 -3.24 -20.30 -3.03
N MET A 48 -2.47 -21.27 -2.55
CA MET A 48 -1.84 -21.21 -1.24
C MET A 48 -0.79 -20.09 -1.18
N LEU A 49 0.00 -19.90 -2.24
CA LEU A 49 1.02 -18.86 -2.32
C LEU A 49 0.39 -17.46 -2.38
N ILE A 50 -0.60 -17.25 -3.26
CA ILE A 50 -1.34 -15.99 -3.39
C ILE A 50 -2.01 -15.65 -2.05
N THR A 51 -2.75 -16.60 -1.48
CA THR A 51 -3.41 -16.41 -0.17
C THR A 51 -2.39 -16.05 0.91
N SER A 52 -1.29 -16.79 0.99
CA SER A 52 -0.24 -16.54 1.98
C SER A 52 0.40 -15.16 1.80
N CYS A 53 0.62 -14.74 0.55
CA CYS A 53 1.16 -13.42 0.24
C CYS A 53 0.21 -12.30 0.69
N ILE A 54 -1.09 -12.40 0.38
CA ILE A 54 -2.11 -11.44 0.84
C ILE A 54 -2.13 -11.37 2.37
N LEU A 55 -2.16 -12.52 3.05
CA LEU A 55 -2.21 -12.57 4.51
C LEU A 55 -0.94 -11.99 5.16
N LEU A 56 0.23 -12.27 4.60
CA LEU A 56 1.48 -11.69 5.08
C LEU A 56 1.51 -10.18 4.88
N GLY A 57 0.96 -9.70 3.77
CA GLY A 57 0.73 -8.28 3.54
C GLY A 57 -0.13 -7.66 4.64
N MET A 58 -1.29 -8.24 4.94
CA MET A 58 -2.15 -7.79 6.03
C MET A 58 -1.43 -7.78 7.39
N PHE A 59 -0.65 -8.83 7.69
CA PHE A 59 0.10 -8.91 8.95
C PHE A 59 1.20 -7.86 9.07
N SER A 60 1.79 -7.43 7.94
CA SER A 60 2.80 -6.39 7.92
C SER A 60 2.21 -5.02 8.28
N PHE A 61 0.96 -4.74 7.87
CA PHE A 61 0.23 -3.54 8.27
C PHE A 61 -0.14 -3.55 9.75
N ALA A 62 -0.60 -4.71 10.26
CA ALA A 62 -0.97 -4.87 11.67
C ALA A 62 0.23 -4.91 12.64
N ALA A 63 1.47 -4.82 12.15
CA ALA A 63 2.66 -4.82 13.01
C ALA A 63 2.76 -3.53 13.82
N GLU A 64 3.10 -3.66 15.10
CA GLU A 64 3.16 -2.54 16.05
C GLU A 64 4.15 -1.47 15.59
N THR A 65 3.66 -0.24 15.46
CA THR A 65 4.46 0.99 15.38
C THR A 65 3.99 1.85 16.55
N THR A 66 4.93 2.37 17.34
CA THR A 66 4.62 3.12 18.55
C THR A 66 4.65 4.63 18.35
N SER A 67 5.47 5.10 17.41
CA SER A 67 5.67 6.52 17.12
C SER A 67 5.81 6.75 15.62
N PRO A 68 5.36 7.91 15.07
CA PRO A 68 5.69 8.29 13.70
C PRO A 68 7.20 8.36 13.45
N LEU A 69 8.00 8.62 14.49
CA LEU A 69 9.46 8.66 14.41
C LEU A 69 10.10 7.29 14.16
N ASP A 70 9.36 6.20 14.39
CA ASP A 70 9.82 4.84 14.08
C ASP A 70 9.65 4.50 12.58
N SER A 71 9.10 5.42 11.79
CA SER A 71 8.86 5.23 10.36
C SER A 71 10.17 5.14 9.55
N TRP A 72 10.09 4.40 8.46
CA TRP A 72 11.17 4.22 7.51
C TRP A 72 11.67 5.53 6.88
N VAL A 73 10.84 6.57 6.80
CA VAL A 73 11.29 7.88 6.28
C VAL A 73 12.37 8.52 7.16
N PHE A 74 12.43 8.17 8.44
CA PHE A 74 13.45 8.64 9.39
C PHE A 74 14.56 7.62 9.67
N SER A 75 14.51 6.45 9.03
CA SER A 75 15.48 5.37 9.23
C SER A 75 16.34 5.16 7.99
N ASP A 76 17.62 4.83 8.18
CA ASP A 76 18.51 4.41 7.10
C ASP A 76 18.58 2.88 6.96
N ASP A 77 17.88 2.14 7.82
CA ASP A 77 17.77 0.69 7.73
C ASP A 77 16.78 0.29 6.61
N PRO A 78 17.24 -0.39 5.53
CA PRO A 78 16.36 -0.84 4.45
C PRO A 78 15.22 -1.76 4.92
N ILE A 79 15.39 -2.45 6.06
CA ILE A 79 14.38 -3.35 6.62
C ILE A 79 13.14 -2.57 7.10
N SER A 80 13.29 -1.29 7.46
CA SER A 80 12.20 -0.47 7.98
C SER A 80 11.04 -0.30 6.98
N MET A 81 11.33 -0.31 5.67
CA MET A 81 10.33 -0.21 4.60
C MET A 81 9.72 -1.58 4.22
N ASN A 82 10.10 -2.69 4.88
CA ASN A 82 9.66 -4.03 4.49
C ASN A 82 8.13 -4.21 4.46
N TRP A 83 7.38 -3.51 5.31
CA TRP A 83 5.92 -3.59 5.30
C TRP A 83 5.33 -3.12 3.96
N LEU A 84 6.00 -2.20 3.28
CA LEU A 84 5.64 -1.71 1.96
C LEU A 84 6.14 -2.67 0.86
N SER A 85 7.40 -3.11 0.98
CA SER A 85 8.03 -4.01 0.01
C SER A 85 7.34 -5.37 -0.10
N VAL A 86 6.81 -5.89 1.02
CA VAL A 86 6.04 -7.15 1.05
C VAL A 86 4.81 -7.09 0.14
N GLN A 87 4.18 -5.91 0.00
CA GLN A 87 2.99 -5.75 -0.84
C GLN A 87 3.29 -5.95 -2.33
N CYS A 88 4.50 -5.59 -2.76
CA CYS A 88 4.94 -5.74 -4.14
C CYS A 88 5.10 -7.21 -4.55
N GLY A 89 5.23 -8.13 -3.57
CA GLY A 89 5.37 -9.57 -3.82
C GLY A 89 4.15 -10.18 -4.49
N LEU A 90 2.95 -9.64 -4.24
CA LEU A 90 1.72 -10.16 -4.83
C LEU A 90 1.73 -10.04 -6.35
N ARG A 91 2.14 -8.88 -6.88
CA ARG A 91 2.26 -8.66 -8.33
C ARG A 91 3.16 -9.70 -9.00
N CYS A 92 4.33 -9.92 -8.42
CA CYS A 92 5.29 -10.89 -8.93
C CYS A 92 4.69 -12.31 -8.97
N LEU A 93 3.96 -12.70 -7.92
CA LEU A 93 3.25 -13.98 -7.92
C LEU A 93 2.19 -14.05 -9.02
N LEU A 94 1.38 -13.00 -9.20
CA LEU A 94 0.32 -12.98 -10.21
C LEU A 94 0.87 -13.09 -11.64
N GLU A 95 2.00 -12.45 -11.93
CA GLU A 95 2.67 -12.60 -13.22
C GLU A 95 3.16 -14.04 -13.45
N ILE A 96 3.73 -14.67 -12.42
CA ILE A 96 4.22 -16.06 -12.50
C ILE A 96 3.05 -17.04 -12.66
N THR A 97 1.93 -16.82 -11.96
CA THR A 97 0.79 -17.74 -11.94
C THR A 97 -0.23 -17.47 -13.05
N LYS A 98 -0.04 -16.41 -13.83
CA LYS A 98 -0.91 -16.01 -14.96
C LYS A 98 -1.40 -17.16 -15.84
N PRO A 99 -0.55 -18.14 -16.25
CA PRO A 99 -0.98 -19.24 -17.12
C PRO A 99 -2.05 -20.17 -16.51
N TRP A 100 -2.24 -20.14 -15.20
CA TRP A 100 -3.17 -21.01 -14.47
C TRP A 100 -4.27 -20.24 -13.75
N MET A 101 -4.31 -18.90 -13.88
CA MET A 101 -5.24 -18.06 -13.12
C MET A 101 -6.70 -18.42 -13.33
N ASP A 102 -7.07 -18.95 -14.51
CA ASP A 102 -8.45 -19.37 -14.78
C ASP A 102 -8.95 -20.50 -13.86
N ASP A 103 -8.04 -21.32 -13.34
CA ASP A 103 -8.34 -22.39 -12.39
C ASP A 103 -8.26 -21.95 -10.93
N SER A 104 -7.80 -20.73 -10.65
CA SER A 104 -7.55 -20.22 -9.30
C SER A 104 -8.85 -19.82 -8.62
N ILE A 105 -8.95 -20.08 -7.31
CA ILE A 105 -10.00 -19.49 -6.46
C ILE A 105 -9.98 -17.97 -6.45
N TRP A 106 -8.85 -17.36 -6.85
CA TRP A 106 -8.66 -15.91 -6.90
C TRP A 106 -9.01 -15.28 -8.24
N ASN A 107 -9.38 -16.07 -9.26
CA ASN A 107 -9.69 -15.55 -10.59
C ASN A 107 -10.79 -14.48 -10.53
N GLU A 108 -11.97 -14.87 -10.04
CA GLU A 108 -13.13 -13.99 -9.96
C GLU A 108 -12.87 -12.75 -9.07
N PRO A 109 -12.32 -12.87 -7.84
CA PRO A 109 -11.94 -11.70 -7.05
C PRO A 109 -11.00 -10.72 -7.76
N PHE A 110 -10.00 -11.23 -8.51
CA PHE A 110 -9.10 -10.35 -9.25
C PHE A 110 -9.75 -9.73 -10.49
N GLN A 111 -10.59 -10.47 -11.22
CA GLN A 111 -11.36 -9.93 -12.33
C GLN A 111 -12.32 -8.82 -11.89
N GLU A 112 -13.01 -8.99 -10.77
CA GLU A 112 -13.84 -7.92 -10.19
C GLU A 112 -13.01 -6.68 -9.87
N SER A 113 -11.78 -6.85 -9.39
CA SER A 113 -10.88 -5.75 -9.06
C SER A 113 -10.27 -5.05 -10.27
N SER A 114 -10.02 -5.77 -11.38
CA SER A 114 -9.56 -5.19 -12.64
C SER A 114 -10.67 -4.46 -13.38
N ASN A 115 -11.93 -4.86 -13.17
CA ASN A 115 -13.10 -4.18 -13.74
C ASN A 115 -13.37 -2.80 -13.11
N TYR A 116 -12.58 -2.36 -12.13
CA TYR A 116 -12.66 -0.99 -11.65
C TYR A 116 -12.14 -0.05 -12.75
N GLU A 117 -12.92 0.96 -13.11
CA GLU A 117 -12.67 1.86 -14.26
C GLU A 117 -11.25 2.47 -14.32
N TYR A 118 -10.57 2.59 -13.19
CA TYR A 118 -9.22 3.15 -13.06
C TYR A 118 -8.12 2.12 -12.84
N ALA A 119 -8.46 0.85 -12.60
CA ALA A 119 -7.48 -0.15 -12.20
C ALA A 119 -6.50 -0.50 -13.33
N ASP A 120 -6.88 -0.30 -14.59
CA ASP A 120 -6.08 -0.53 -15.79
C ASP A 120 -6.12 0.69 -16.76
N ASP A 121 -6.21 1.92 -16.22
CA ASP A 121 -6.13 3.15 -17.02
C ASP A 121 -4.68 3.48 -17.41
N HIS A 122 -4.25 2.93 -18.54
CA HIS A 122 -2.91 3.16 -19.13
C HIS A 122 -2.90 4.29 -20.18
N ARG A 123 -3.91 5.17 -20.19
CA ARG A 123 -3.95 6.30 -21.14
C ARG A 123 -2.74 7.21 -20.96
N VAL A 124 -2.22 7.71 -22.08
CA VAL A 124 -1.16 8.72 -22.12
C VAL A 124 -1.68 10.06 -21.58
N GLY A 125 -0.80 10.85 -20.99
CA GLY A 125 -1.03 12.25 -20.71
C GLY A 125 -1.54 12.52 -19.30
N ARG A 126 -2.07 13.72 -19.07
CA ARG A 126 -2.56 14.17 -17.76
C ARG A 126 -4.08 14.26 -17.65
N GLU A 127 -4.81 13.86 -18.67
CA GLU A 127 -6.29 13.86 -18.67
C GLU A 127 -6.80 13.12 -17.42
N ASP A 128 -7.77 13.71 -16.73
CA ASP A 128 -8.34 13.19 -15.48
C ASP A 128 -7.36 13.05 -14.30
N LEU A 129 -6.14 13.58 -14.36
CA LEU A 129 -5.29 13.69 -13.17
C LEU A 129 -5.62 14.94 -12.36
N ASP A 130 -5.23 14.95 -11.09
CA ASP A 130 -5.22 16.19 -10.30
C ASP A 130 -4.19 17.16 -10.89
N PRO A 131 -4.59 18.39 -11.27
CA PRO A 131 -3.68 19.31 -11.97
C PRO A 131 -2.43 19.67 -11.16
N GLU A 132 -2.56 19.88 -9.85
CA GLU A 132 -1.45 20.31 -9.00
C GLU A 132 -0.46 19.16 -8.78
N LEU A 133 -0.96 17.94 -8.58
CA LEU A 133 -0.11 16.74 -8.49
C LEU A 133 0.56 16.42 -9.84
N ALA A 134 -0.14 16.60 -10.96
CA ALA A 134 0.43 16.40 -12.29
C ALA A 134 1.54 17.43 -12.58
N ASP A 135 1.33 18.70 -12.24
CA ASP A 135 2.35 19.76 -12.39
C ASP A 135 3.55 19.55 -11.47
N LEU A 136 3.35 19.04 -10.26
CA LEU A 136 4.43 18.69 -9.34
C LEU A 136 5.28 17.52 -9.87
N CYS A 137 4.65 16.56 -10.52
CA CYS A 137 5.29 15.35 -11.02
C CYS A 137 5.77 15.46 -12.47
N ASP A 138 5.75 16.65 -13.06
CA ASP A 138 6.16 16.92 -14.44
C ASP A 138 5.40 16.05 -15.47
N ILE A 139 4.10 15.85 -15.25
CA ILE A 139 3.23 15.08 -16.16
C ILE A 139 2.58 16.03 -17.17
N THR A 140 2.87 15.74 -18.44
CA THR A 140 2.39 16.48 -19.61
C THR A 140 1.41 15.62 -20.42
N ASP A 141 0.82 16.16 -21.47
CA ASP A 141 -0.11 15.44 -22.35
C ASP A 141 0.54 14.27 -23.11
N THR A 142 1.87 14.20 -23.17
CA THR A 142 2.62 13.13 -23.84
C THR A 142 3.27 12.14 -22.88
N THR A 143 3.08 12.32 -21.57
CA THR A 143 3.71 11.47 -20.55
C THR A 143 3.07 10.08 -20.53
N THR A 144 3.92 9.05 -20.50
CA THR A 144 3.52 7.64 -20.34
C THR A 144 4.09 7.04 -19.06
N GLU A 145 3.64 5.85 -18.68
CA GLU A 145 4.15 5.12 -17.50
C GLU A 145 5.64 4.75 -17.61
N GLU A 146 6.16 4.55 -18.83
CA GLU A 146 7.57 4.25 -19.07
C GLU A 146 8.47 5.49 -18.96
N THR A 147 7.91 6.67 -19.25
CA THR A 147 8.67 7.93 -19.22
C THR A 147 8.68 8.61 -17.86
N ASN A 148 7.69 8.32 -17.01
CA ASN A 148 7.52 8.98 -15.73
C ASN A 148 6.97 8.02 -14.66
N PRO A 149 7.73 7.71 -13.60
CA PRO A 149 7.36 6.74 -12.58
C PRO A 149 6.19 7.18 -11.68
N TYR A 150 5.79 8.46 -11.71
CA TYR A 150 4.64 8.98 -10.97
C TYR A 150 3.33 8.82 -11.72
N HIS A 151 3.37 8.61 -13.04
CA HIS A 151 2.19 8.60 -13.90
C HIS A 151 1.22 7.48 -13.51
N TRP A 152 1.71 6.24 -13.41
CA TRP A 152 0.87 5.10 -13.04
C TRP A 152 0.25 5.22 -11.63
N PRO A 153 1.01 5.54 -10.57
CA PRO A 153 0.45 5.83 -9.26
C PRO A 153 -0.64 6.90 -9.28
N LEU A 154 -0.45 8.00 -10.03
CA LEU A 154 -1.46 9.07 -10.12
C LEU A 154 -2.71 8.67 -10.91
N ARG A 155 -2.57 7.87 -11.97
CA ARG A 155 -3.69 7.28 -12.73
C ARG A 155 -4.59 6.41 -11.84
N MET A 156 -3.99 5.64 -10.93
CA MET A 156 -4.75 4.86 -9.95
C MET A 156 -5.33 5.72 -8.82
N LEU A 157 -4.55 6.69 -8.31
CA LEU A 157 -4.90 7.46 -7.12
C LEU A 157 -6.00 8.50 -7.38
N CYS A 158 -5.91 9.28 -8.46
CA CYS A 158 -6.82 10.41 -8.69
C CYS A 158 -8.31 9.98 -8.75
N PRO A 159 -8.67 8.86 -9.41
CA PRO A 159 -10.04 8.36 -9.37
C PRO A 159 -10.50 7.99 -7.94
N LEU A 160 -9.64 7.35 -7.13
CA LEU A 160 -9.95 7.02 -5.73
C LEU A 160 -10.23 8.26 -4.85
N LEU A 161 -9.59 9.39 -5.17
CA LEU A 161 -9.85 10.66 -4.49
C LEU A 161 -11.24 11.23 -4.82
N ARG A 162 -11.77 10.95 -6.02
CA ARG A 162 -13.07 11.46 -6.50
C ARG A 162 -14.27 10.58 -6.14
N ILE A 163 -14.05 9.27 -5.95
CA ILE A 163 -15.15 8.35 -5.61
C ILE A 163 -15.73 8.73 -4.23
N PRO A 164 -17.06 8.96 -4.13
CA PRO A 164 -17.70 9.21 -2.85
C PRO A 164 -17.40 8.07 -1.86
N ARG A 165 -17.02 8.41 -0.62
CA ARG A 165 -16.53 7.44 0.38
C ARG A 165 -17.47 6.26 0.60
N HIS A 166 -18.77 6.50 0.68
CA HIS A 166 -19.80 5.46 0.83
C HIS A 166 -19.93 4.50 -0.38
N LYS A 167 -19.31 4.84 -1.53
CA LYS A 167 -19.26 4.02 -2.74
C LYS A 167 -17.87 3.42 -2.98
N CYS A 168 -16.85 3.84 -2.22
CA CYS A 168 -15.49 3.32 -2.34
C CYS A 168 -15.34 2.12 -1.41
N GLY A 169 -15.50 0.91 -1.95
CA GLY A 169 -15.22 -0.31 -1.17
C GLY A 169 -13.75 -0.39 -0.77
N ALA A 170 -13.45 -0.94 0.40
CA ALA A 170 -12.07 -1.06 0.90
C ALA A 170 -11.13 -1.75 -0.11
N SER A 171 -11.60 -2.76 -0.84
CA SER A 171 -10.84 -3.46 -1.89
C SER A 171 -10.30 -2.52 -2.98
N ARG A 172 -11.03 -1.46 -3.33
CA ARG A 172 -10.63 -0.45 -4.33
C ARG A 172 -9.36 0.28 -3.91
N ILE A 173 -9.28 0.63 -2.62
CA ILE A 173 -8.17 1.39 -2.06
C ILE A 173 -6.98 0.46 -1.81
N THR A 174 -7.21 -0.75 -1.31
CA THR A 174 -6.14 -1.68 -0.95
C THR A 174 -5.41 -2.29 -2.16
N ASN A 175 -6.06 -2.35 -3.32
CA ASN A 175 -5.48 -2.84 -4.58
C ASN A 175 -4.25 -2.02 -5.05
N PHE A 176 -4.20 -0.73 -4.72
CA PHE A 176 -3.13 0.20 -5.12
C PHE A 176 -1.72 -0.36 -4.86
N MET A 177 -1.49 -0.90 -3.65
CA MET A 177 -0.18 -1.39 -3.24
C MET A 177 0.29 -2.62 -4.02
N GLY A 178 -0.65 -3.48 -4.42
CA GLY A 178 -0.36 -4.66 -5.24
C GLY A 178 -0.01 -4.33 -6.69
N ARG A 179 -0.17 -3.07 -7.12
CA ARG A 179 0.00 -2.63 -8.51
C ARG A 179 1.18 -1.68 -8.74
N LEU A 180 1.90 -1.29 -7.68
CA LEU A 180 3.04 -0.38 -7.81
C LEU A 180 4.17 -0.99 -8.65
N LEU A 181 4.82 -0.14 -9.44
CA LEU A 181 6.00 -0.48 -10.24
C LEU A 181 7.27 -0.35 -9.40
N SER A 182 8.29 -1.15 -9.73
CA SER A 182 9.58 -1.13 -9.03
C SER A 182 10.23 0.25 -9.02
N ASP A 183 10.11 1.02 -10.09
CA ASP A 183 10.70 2.36 -10.17
C ASP A 183 10.09 3.32 -9.15
N PHE A 184 8.76 3.29 -8.98
CA PHE A 184 8.10 4.09 -7.96
C PHE A 184 8.46 3.60 -6.54
N VAL A 185 8.56 2.30 -6.32
CA VAL A 185 8.99 1.73 -5.03
C VAL A 185 10.44 2.12 -4.70
N ASN A 186 11.31 2.22 -5.70
CA ASN A 186 12.68 2.71 -5.53
C ASN A 186 12.72 4.19 -5.15
N LEU A 187 11.83 5.02 -5.73
CA LEU A 187 11.68 6.42 -5.33
C LEU A 187 11.21 6.56 -3.88
N LEU A 188 10.28 5.69 -3.47
CA LEU A 188 9.89 5.59 -2.06
C LEU A 188 11.11 5.22 -1.22
N ALA A 189 11.84 4.14 -1.52
CA ALA A 189 13.05 3.76 -0.78
C ALA A 189 14.08 4.91 -0.67
N ALA A 190 14.20 5.73 -1.71
CA ALA A 190 15.06 6.90 -1.77
C ALA A 190 14.50 8.14 -1.04
N LYS A 191 13.32 8.01 -0.40
CA LYS A 191 12.59 9.08 0.32
C LYS A 191 12.32 10.28 -0.57
N GLU A 192 12.09 10.04 -1.86
CA GLU A 192 11.90 11.10 -2.83
C GLU A 192 10.59 11.87 -2.52
N PRO A 193 10.62 13.21 -2.39
CA PRO A 193 9.49 13.97 -1.85
C PRO A 193 8.17 13.81 -2.62
N ARG A 194 8.19 13.73 -3.95
CA ARG A 194 6.98 13.60 -4.77
C ARG A 194 6.34 12.22 -4.64
N ALA A 195 7.17 11.17 -4.62
CA ALA A 195 6.71 9.80 -4.35
C ALA A 195 6.09 9.68 -2.96
N LEU A 196 6.73 10.27 -1.95
CA LEU A 196 6.22 10.33 -0.58
C LEU A 196 4.87 11.06 -0.50
N LEU A 197 4.70 12.17 -1.23
CA LEU A 197 3.44 12.89 -1.27
C LEU A 197 2.31 12.01 -1.86
N ILE A 198 2.55 11.34 -2.99
CA ILE A 198 1.57 10.42 -3.57
C ILE A 198 1.22 9.29 -2.59
N MET A 199 2.22 8.74 -1.89
CA MET A 199 2.02 7.72 -0.87
C MET A 199 1.19 8.24 0.32
N SER A 200 1.40 9.48 0.77
CA SER A 200 0.63 10.06 1.87
C SER A 200 -0.84 10.27 1.52
N TYR A 201 -1.16 10.62 0.26
CA TYR A 201 -2.54 10.67 -0.23
C TYR A 201 -3.21 9.29 -0.19
N TRP A 202 -2.50 8.24 -0.58
CA TRP A 202 -3.02 6.88 -0.49
C TRP A 202 -3.21 6.43 0.98
N LEU A 203 -2.26 6.71 1.87
CA LEU A 203 -2.40 6.44 3.30
C LEU A 203 -3.55 7.23 3.92
N ALA A 204 -3.78 8.47 3.50
CA ALA A 204 -4.90 9.29 3.92
C ALA A 204 -6.26 8.71 3.49
N LEU A 205 -6.34 8.14 2.29
CA LEU A 205 -7.50 7.37 1.85
C LEU A 205 -7.73 6.15 2.74
N MET A 206 -6.66 5.40 3.05
CA MET A 206 -6.72 4.26 3.97
C MET A 206 -7.21 4.68 5.35
N CYS A 207 -6.71 5.79 5.93
CA CYS A 207 -7.16 6.34 7.22
C CYS A 207 -8.65 6.66 7.27
N THR A 208 -9.19 7.22 6.17
CA THR A 208 -10.54 7.81 6.16
C THR A 208 -11.62 6.89 5.61
N SER A 209 -11.23 5.81 4.95
CA SER A 209 -12.15 5.01 4.13
C SER A 209 -12.10 3.51 4.40
N VAL A 210 -11.14 3.03 5.20
CA VAL A 210 -10.98 1.59 5.44
C VAL A 210 -11.05 1.30 6.94
N ASP A 211 -12.18 0.78 7.38
CA ASP A 211 -12.43 0.37 8.78
C ASP A 211 -12.15 -1.13 8.96
N GLU A 212 -10.88 -1.50 8.77
CA GLU A 212 -10.42 -2.89 8.89
C GLU A 212 -9.39 -3.02 10.01
N TRP A 213 -9.50 -4.09 10.81
CA TRP A 213 -8.68 -4.31 12.00
C TRP A 213 -7.16 -4.33 11.75
N TRP A 214 -6.74 -4.59 10.51
CA TRP A 214 -5.35 -4.70 10.10
C TRP A 214 -4.77 -3.39 9.54
N VAL A 215 -5.61 -2.44 9.10
CA VAL A 215 -5.18 -1.13 8.59
C VAL A 215 -4.67 -0.27 9.76
N GLY A 216 -5.39 -0.28 10.87
CA GLY A 216 -4.88 0.02 12.21
C GLY A 216 -4.08 1.34 12.40
N PRO A 217 -3.33 1.45 13.51
CA PRO A 217 -2.53 2.64 13.84
C PRO A 217 -1.38 2.91 12.86
N ARG A 218 -0.84 1.89 12.20
CA ARG A 218 0.34 2.04 11.32
C ARG A 218 0.05 3.02 10.19
N VAL A 219 -1.08 2.89 9.49
CA VAL A 219 -1.40 3.78 8.36
C VAL A 219 -1.40 5.24 8.81
N THR A 220 -2.05 5.55 9.93
CA THR A 220 -2.08 6.90 10.50
C THR A 220 -0.69 7.40 10.90
N LEU A 221 0.13 6.54 11.52
CA LEU A 221 1.48 6.89 11.96
C LEU A 221 2.43 7.11 10.77
N GLU A 222 2.39 6.26 9.75
CA GLU A 222 3.20 6.40 8.53
C GLU A 222 2.77 7.64 7.73
N CYS A 223 1.46 7.89 7.61
CA CYS A 223 0.95 9.11 6.96
C CYS A 223 1.45 10.36 7.68
N ARG A 224 1.40 10.36 9.02
CA ARG A 224 1.89 11.46 9.85
C ARG A 224 3.40 11.62 9.74
N ALA A 225 4.16 10.53 9.73
CA ALA A 225 5.61 10.56 9.57
C ALA A 225 6.01 11.18 8.23
N ILE A 226 5.33 10.81 7.15
CA ILE A 226 5.55 11.40 5.83
C ILE A 226 5.21 12.89 5.83
N CYS A 227 4.09 13.30 6.44
CA CYS A 227 3.74 14.73 6.54
C CYS A 227 4.82 15.53 7.28
N MET A 228 5.31 15.00 8.41
CA MET A 228 6.41 15.60 9.18
C MET A 228 7.70 15.71 8.35
N TYR A 229 8.05 14.65 7.62
CA TYR A 229 9.24 14.61 6.78
C TYR A 229 9.17 15.65 5.65
N LEU A 230 8.05 15.69 4.93
CA LEU A 230 7.85 16.59 3.79
C LEU A 230 7.77 18.06 4.22
N GLU A 231 7.13 18.35 5.35
CA GLU A 231 7.14 19.70 5.92
C GLU A 231 8.57 20.15 6.26
N ALA A 232 9.37 19.27 6.89
CA ALA A 232 10.75 19.57 7.24
C ALA A 232 11.67 19.78 6.01
N CYS A 233 11.36 19.15 4.87
CA CYS A 233 12.06 19.41 3.60
C CYS A 233 11.84 20.86 3.09
N GLY A 234 10.72 21.49 3.44
CA GLY A 234 10.47 22.90 3.17
C GLY A 234 10.16 23.26 1.70
N ASP A 235 9.89 22.29 0.83
CA ASP A 235 9.41 22.58 -0.53
C ASP A 235 7.97 23.11 -0.47
N ARG A 236 7.82 24.41 -0.76
CA ARG A 236 6.54 25.11 -0.72
C ARG A 236 5.46 24.43 -1.55
N ARG A 237 5.79 23.93 -2.76
CA ARG A 237 4.81 23.31 -3.66
C ARG A 237 4.26 22.01 -3.06
N ILE A 238 5.08 21.29 -2.31
CA ILE A 238 4.67 20.06 -1.61
C ILE A 238 3.87 20.40 -0.37
N VAL A 239 4.33 21.37 0.44
CA VAL A 239 3.65 21.76 1.68
C VAL A 239 2.22 22.26 1.40
N GLU A 240 2.02 23.01 0.31
CA GLU A 240 0.68 23.47 -0.11
C GLU A 240 -0.28 22.29 -0.41
N LEU A 241 0.26 21.14 -0.83
CA LEU A 241 -0.51 19.92 -1.14
C LEU A 241 -0.64 18.95 0.05
N LEU A 242 -0.06 19.26 1.21
CA LEU A 242 -0.15 18.37 2.38
C LEU A 242 -1.47 18.46 3.14
N ASP A 243 -2.36 19.39 2.81
CA ASP A 243 -3.59 19.63 3.59
C ASP A 243 -4.46 18.37 3.72
N PHE A 244 -4.73 17.65 2.62
CA PHE A 244 -5.55 16.43 2.68
C PHE A 244 -4.89 15.30 3.50
N PRO A 245 -3.61 14.93 3.25
CA PRO A 245 -2.92 13.94 4.08
C PRO A 245 -2.84 14.34 5.56
N ALA A 246 -2.44 15.58 5.85
CA ALA A 246 -2.25 16.06 7.21
C ALA A 246 -3.54 16.01 8.02
N ARG A 247 -4.65 16.52 7.46
CA ARG A 247 -5.97 16.44 8.11
C ARG A 247 -6.41 15.00 8.35
N SER A 248 -6.16 14.11 7.40
CA SER A 248 -6.58 12.70 7.47
C SER A 248 -5.84 11.90 8.55
N CYS A 249 -4.58 12.24 8.84
CA CYS A 249 -3.80 11.60 9.91
C CYS A 249 -3.72 12.43 11.21
N GLY A 250 -4.44 13.55 11.31
CA GLY A 250 -4.44 14.43 12.48
C GLY A 250 -3.13 15.21 12.70
N PHE A 251 -2.31 15.37 11.66
CA PHE A 251 -1.14 16.23 11.66
C PHE A 251 -1.56 17.69 11.45
N LYS A 252 -0.87 18.62 12.11
CA LYS A 252 -1.09 20.07 11.93
C LYS A 252 0.16 20.65 11.30
N ILE A 253 0.00 21.18 10.10
CA ILE A 253 1.06 21.89 9.39
C ILE A 253 1.34 23.20 10.14
N THR A 254 2.60 23.44 10.41
CA THR A 254 3.18 24.64 11.03
C THR A 254 3.51 25.61 9.91
N SER A 255 2.52 26.41 9.52
CA SER A 255 2.66 27.52 8.56
C SER A 255 3.64 28.59 9.00
#